data_AF-A0AAN8EY16-F1
#
_entry.id   AF-A0AAN8EY16-F1
#
_cell.length_a   1.000
_cell.length_b   1.000
_cell.length_c   1.000
_cell.angle_alpha   90.00
_cell.angle_beta   90.00
_cell.angle_gamma   90.00
#
_symmetry.space_group_name_H-M   'P 1'
#
loop_
_entity.id
_entity.type
_entity.pdbx_description
1 polymer ?
#
loop_
_entity_poly.entity_id
_entity_poly.type
_entity_poly.pdbx_seq_one_letter_code
_entity_poly.pdbx_strand_id
1 'polypeptide(L)'
;MKFALYHGMDITFGGRPLECWVPAQFTASWEAYTEMYCWAQNTYWVPIEQDIPVDIAEREYRQISYYQWVPFFLLIQAFLYYIPCLMWRLMSDKSGIRLNDIVQMATEKENIEPDYRIRTIESLSRHIESALRYQHTATSRTQYTLHRVFKCFNMRYYESYVTGMYLATKIMYVGNILTNLVLVNKFLETDDYSIYGLGVLRDLLFGRTWMESGNFPRVTLCDFEVRVLGNNQRHSVQCVLVINIFNIYDPGEKIFILIWLWFSLLFVASTLDMLYWFSISMFHRDRFRFVLRHLELTSDPDKPELFRKEKRKQVEHFLRTYLKVDGVLVLRMIALHAGVMFCTEITDALWKRYLSQHPENLIDEDSSLLTFAR
;
A
#
# COMPACT_ATOMS: atom_id res chain seq x y z
N MET A 1 -5.79 8.88 9.39
CA MET A 1 -5.39 9.12 10.81
C MET A 1 -5.65 10.55 11.26
N LYS A 2 -5.02 11.60 10.68
CA LYS A 2 -5.30 13.00 11.07
C LYS A 2 -6.80 13.37 11.00
N PHE A 3 -7.47 12.96 9.93
CA PHE A 3 -8.90 13.17 9.75
C PHE A 3 -9.78 12.44 10.79
N ALA A 4 -9.47 11.17 11.06
CA ALA A 4 -10.19 10.39 12.09
C ALA A 4 -9.99 10.94 13.50
N LEU A 5 -8.81 11.50 13.79
CA LEU A 5 -8.52 12.18 15.06
C LEU A 5 -9.29 13.50 15.15
N TYR A 6 -9.35 14.29 14.08
CA TYR A 6 -10.12 15.54 14.04
C TYR A 6 -11.61 15.30 14.27
N HIS A 7 -12.23 14.38 13.51
CA HIS A 7 -13.64 14.00 13.70
C HIS A 7 -13.92 13.36 15.05
N GLY A 8 -13.04 12.46 15.51
CA GLY A 8 -13.19 11.83 16.83
C GLY A 8 -13.14 12.87 17.96
N MET A 9 -12.28 13.88 17.84
CA MET A 9 -12.16 14.94 18.84
C MET A 9 -13.38 15.88 18.83
N ASP A 10 -13.89 16.28 17.66
CA ASP A 10 -15.06 17.18 17.58
C ASP A 10 -16.35 16.52 18.10
N ILE A 11 -16.56 15.23 17.78
CA ILE A 11 -17.71 14.45 18.27
C ILE A 11 -17.64 14.21 19.78
N THR A 12 -16.42 14.08 20.34
CA THR A 12 -16.23 13.69 21.76
C THR A 12 -16.09 14.90 22.70
N PHE A 13 -15.62 16.05 22.22
CA PHE A 13 -15.20 17.16 23.09
C PHE A 13 -15.90 18.52 22.87
N GLY A 14 -16.73 18.73 21.84
CA GLY A 14 -17.25 20.08 21.56
C GLY A 14 -18.61 20.28 20.89
N GLY A 15 -19.22 19.27 20.27
CA GLY A 15 -20.47 19.44 19.52
C GLY A 15 -21.71 18.77 20.14
N ARG A 16 -22.90 19.31 19.87
CA ARG A 16 -24.16 18.54 19.94
C ARG A 16 -24.26 17.74 18.63
N PRO A 17 -24.06 16.41 18.64
CA PRO A 17 -23.98 15.63 17.40
C PRO A 17 -25.32 15.56 16.64
N LEU A 18 -26.40 15.75 17.38
CA LEU A 18 -27.78 15.54 16.95
C LEU A 18 -28.66 16.51 17.75
N GLU A 19 -29.57 17.18 17.04
CA GLU A 19 -30.55 18.11 17.61
C GLU A 19 -31.96 17.59 17.32
N CYS A 20 -32.82 17.52 18.33
CA CYS A 20 -34.15 16.93 18.20
C CYS A 20 -35.28 17.96 18.34
N TRP A 21 -36.29 17.80 17.49
CA TRP A 21 -37.58 18.47 17.63
C TRP A 21 -38.39 17.81 18.74
N VAL A 22 -38.29 18.36 19.95
CA VAL A 22 -39.03 17.89 21.14
C VAL A 22 -40.32 18.69 21.38
N PRO A 23 -41.32 18.10 22.05
CA PRO A 23 -42.55 18.82 22.39
C PRO A 23 -42.31 20.04 23.30
N ALA A 24 -43.13 21.08 23.17
CA ALA A 24 -42.98 22.34 23.91
C ALA A 24 -43.04 22.21 25.45
N GLN A 25 -43.63 21.12 25.97
CA GLN A 25 -43.66 20.86 27.40
C GLN A 25 -42.33 20.35 27.97
N PHE A 26 -41.34 20.00 27.14
CA PHE A 26 -40.04 19.52 27.61
C PHE A 26 -39.19 20.68 28.11
N THR A 27 -38.57 20.50 29.27
CA THR A 27 -37.57 21.45 29.79
C THR A 27 -36.25 21.28 29.04
N ALA A 28 -35.37 22.29 29.09
CA ALA A 28 -34.05 22.22 28.45
C ALA A 28 -33.21 21.01 28.91
N SER A 29 -33.40 20.53 30.14
CA SER A 29 -32.72 19.32 30.62
C SER A 29 -33.29 18.04 30.02
N TRP A 30 -34.59 17.99 29.73
CA TRP A 30 -35.23 16.86 29.05
C TRP A 30 -34.90 16.83 27.56
N GLU A 31 -34.79 18.00 26.92
CA GLU A 31 -34.26 18.13 25.56
C GLU A 31 -32.86 17.55 25.47
N ALA A 32 -31.93 18.01 26.33
CA ALA A 32 -30.56 17.50 26.35
C ALA A 32 -30.48 15.99 26.65
N TYR A 33 -31.33 15.47 27.55
CA TYR A 33 -31.43 14.03 27.78
C TYR A 33 -31.91 13.28 26.53
N THR A 34 -32.95 13.81 25.85
CA THR A 34 -33.51 13.20 24.64
C THR A 34 -32.48 13.17 23.53
N GLU A 35 -31.76 14.27 23.29
CA GLU A 35 -30.66 14.35 22.31
C GLU A 35 -29.56 13.32 22.59
N MET A 36 -29.09 13.23 23.85
CA MET A 36 -28.05 12.27 24.23
C MET A 36 -28.54 10.82 24.17
N TYR A 37 -29.78 10.57 24.56
CA TYR A 37 -30.40 9.25 24.46
C TYR A 37 -30.52 8.81 23.01
N CYS A 38 -31.03 9.68 22.15
CA CYS A 38 -31.19 9.43 20.72
C CYS A 38 -29.87 9.34 19.96
N TRP A 39 -28.81 10.00 20.46
CA TRP A 39 -27.46 9.81 19.93
C TRP A 39 -26.84 8.49 20.38
N ALA A 40 -27.10 8.04 21.61
CA ALA A 40 -26.58 6.78 22.12
C ALA A 40 -27.32 5.56 21.54
N GLN A 41 -28.63 5.70 21.31
CA GLN A 41 -29.46 4.72 20.62
C GLN A 41 -29.37 4.90 19.10
N ASN A 42 -29.76 3.87 18.36
CA ASN A 42 -29.84 3.98 16.91
C ASN A 42 -31.06 4.82 16.51
N THR A 43 -30.94 5.57 15.41
CA THR A 43 -32.05 6.31 14.80
C THR A 43 -32.46 5.63 13.50
N TYR A 44 -33.68 5.82 13.01
CA TYR A 44 -34.13 5.22 11.76
C TYR A 44 -34.62 6.29 10.78
N TRP A 45 -34.64 5.95 9.50
CA TRP A 45 -35.09 6.86 8.45
C TRP A 45 -36.40 6.39 7.81
N VAL A 46 -37.28 7.36 7.57
CA VAL A 46 -38.54 7.19 6.83
C VAL A 46 -38.70 8.43 5.93
N PRO A 47 -39.08 8.26 4.65
CA PRO A 47 -39.44 9.39 3.78
C PRO A 47 -40.52 10.27 4.42
N ILE A 48 -40.45 11.58 4.21
CA ILE A 48 -41.38 12.54 4.83
C ILE A 48 -42.83 12.30 4.34
N GLU A 49 -42.99 11.79 3.13
CA GLU A 49 -44.28 11.50 2.51
C GLU A 49 -44.93 10.21 3.02
N GLN A 50 -44.20 9.38 3.77
CA GLN A 50 -44.68 8.12 4.32
C GLN A 50 -45.00 8.27 5.81
N ASP A 51 -46.11 7.66 6.23
CA ASP A 51 -46.44 7.57 7.65
C ASP A 51 -45.42 6.71 8.40
N ILE A 52 -45.20 7.03 9.68
CA ILE A 52 -44.30 6.25 10.54
C ILE A 52 -44.90 4.84 10.72
N PRO A 53 -44.18 3.77 10.36
CA PRO A 53 -44.72 2.41 10.40
C PRO A 53 -45.15 2.03 11.82
N VAL A 54 -46.30 1.37 11.97
CA VAL A 54 -46.83 0.97 13.28
C VAL A 54 -46.04 -0.21 13.86
N ASP A 55 -45.52 -1.09 12.99
CA ASP A 55 -44.73 -2.24 13.40
C ASP A 55 -43.33 -1.83 13.88
N ILE A 56 -42.94 -2.35 15.05
CA ILE A 56 -41.66 -2.04 15.70
C ILE A 56 -40.52 -2.73 14.96
N ALA A 57 -40.74 -3.95 14.45
CA ALA A 57 -39.73 -4.71 13.73
C ALA A 57 -39.28 -3.98 12.46
N GLU A 58 -40.21 -3.32 11.77
CA GLU A 58 -39.90 -2.51 10.58
C GLU A 58 -39.07 -1.26 10.93
N ARG A 59 -39.34 -0.61 12.07
CA ARG A 59 -38.53 0.52 12.55
C ARG A 59 -37.12 0.08 12.91
N GLU A 60 -36.97 -1.07 13.57
CA GLU A 60 -35.68 -1.65 13.94
C GLU A 60 -34.84 -2.04 12.71
N TYR A 61 -35.47 -2.59 11.67
CA TYR A 61 -34.78 -2.91 10.41
C TYR A 61 -34.23 -1.67 9.68
N ARG A 62 -34.94 -0.53 9.78
CA ARG A 62 -34.52 0.75 9.16
C ARG A 62 -33.54 1.56 10.01
N GLN A 63 -33.00 1.00 11.10
CA GLN A 63 -32.07 1.70 11.99
C GLN A 63 -30.71 1.92 11.34
N ILE A 64 -30.12 3.06 11.66
CA ILE A 64 -28.85 3.56 11.17
C ILE A 64 -27.93 3.78 12.36
N SER A 65 -26.87 2.98 12.43
CA SER A 65 -25.91 2.99 13.56
C SER A 65 -24.49 3.39 13.15
N TYR A 66 -24.16 3.37 11.84
CA TYR A 66 -22.77 3.48 11.38
C TYR A 66 -22.08 4.80 11.74
N TYR A 67 -22.84 5.91 11.90
CA TYR A 67 -22.29 7.24 12.22
C TYR A 67 -21.45 7.26 13.50
N GLN A 68 -21.86 6.50 14.52
CA GLN A 68 -21.11 6.35 15.78
C GLN A 68 -19.76 5.65 15.57
N TRP A 69 -19.69 4.74 14.59
CA TRP A 69 -18.55 3.87 14.35
C TRP A 69 -17.57 4.38 13.29
N VAL A 70 -17.94 5.43 12.53
CA VAL A 70 -17.11 6.02 11.46
C VAL A 70 -15.67 6.34 11.92
N PRO A 71 -15.43 7.00 13.07
CA PRO A 71 -14.07 7.35 13.48
C PRO A 71 -13.20 6.11 13.73
N PHE A 72 -13.75 5.09 14.37
CA PHE A 72 -13.06 3.83 14.65
C PHE A 72 -12.76 3.05 13.36
N PHE A 73 -13.73 3.03 12.45
CA PHE A 73 -13.58 2.42 11.13
C PHE A 73 -12.43 3.05 10.34
N LEU A 74 -12.37 4.39 10.29
CA LEU A 74 -11.29 5.11 9.60
C LEU A 74 -9.91 4.89 10.25
N LEU A 75 -9.85 4.66 11.57
CA LEU A 75 -8.61 4.28 12.25
C LEU A 75 -8.16 2.87 11.87
N ILE A 76 -9.08 1.91 11.83
CA ILE A 76 -8.80 0.54 11.40
C ILE A 76 -8.32 0.53 9.94
N GLN A 77 -8.97 1.28 9.05
CA GLN A 77 -8.52 1.41 7.66
C GLN A 77 -7.10 1.98 7.57
N ALA A 78 -6.79 3.03 8.32
CA ALA A 78 -5.45 3.62 8.33
C ALA A 78 -4.39 2.63 8.84
N PHE A 79 -4.73 1.84 9.87
CA PHE A 79 -3.86 0.79 10.38
C PHE A 79 -3.63 -0.31 9.34
N LEU A 80 -4.69 -0.83 8.72
CA LEU A 80 -4.59 -1.83 7.66
C LEU A 80 -3.70 -1.32 6.53
N TYR A 81 -3.88 -0.06 6.10
CA TYR A 81 -3.06 0.57 5.06
C TYR A 81 -1.55 0.58 5.39
N TYR A 82 -1.18 0.64 6.67
CA TYR A 82 0.21 0.66 7.12
C TYR A 82 0.88 -0.74 7.19
N ILE A 83 0.10 -1.82 7.27
CA ILE A 83 0.60 -3.20 7.44
C ILE A 83 1.69 -3.58 6.40
N PRO A 84 1.54 -3.29 5.09
CA PRO A 84 2.58 -3.63 4.11
C PRO A 84 3.91 -2.94 4.30
N CYS A 85 3.90 -1.68 4.72
CA CYS A 85 5.13 -0.96 5.04
C CYS A 85 5.80 -1.55 6.28
N LEU A 86 5.02 -1.86 7.31
CA LEU A 86 5.53 -2.47 8.54
C LEU A 86 6.14 -3.84 8.25
N MET A 87 5.48 -4.68 7.46
CA MET A 87 5.97 -6.01 7.09
C MET A 87 7.29 -5.92 6.30
N TRP A 88 7.40 -4.99 5.35
CA TRP A 88 8.64 -4.76 4.62
C TRP A 88 9.78 -4.37 5.56
N ARG A 89 9.58 -3.38 6.44
CA ARG A 89 10.61 -2.90 7.38
C ARG A 89 11.09 -4.00 8.34
N LEU A 90 10.19 -4.86 8.82
CA LEU A 90 10.55 -5.94 9.75
C LEU A 90 11.25 -7.13 9.06
N MET A 91 11.08 -7.29 7.75
CA MET A 91 11.58 -8.44 6.99
C MET A 91 12.73 -8.10 6.04
N SER A 92 12.94 -6.85 5.64
CA SER A 92 14.05 -6.45 4.77
C SER A 92 15.41 -6.71 5.42
N ASP A 93 15.54 -6.34 6.69
CA ASP A 93 16.81 -6.38 7.43
C ASP A 93 17.24 -7.82 7.75
N LYS A 94 16.27 -8.72 7.67
CA LYS A 94 16.41 -10.15 7.89
C LYS A 94 17.10 -10.87 6.71
N SER A 95 17.27 -10.22 5.56
CA SER A 95 17.87 -10.83 4.37
C SER A 95 19.40 -10.92 4.37
N GLY A 96 20.07 -10.18 5.27
CA GLY A 96 21.51 -9.98 5.24
C GLY A 96 21.99 -8.89 4.27
N ILE A 97 21.15 -8.50 3.30
CA ILE A 97 21.37 -7.35 2.43
C ILE A 97 20.62 -6.16 3.02
N ARG A 98 21.35 -5.23 3.66
CA ARG A 98 20.76 -4.00 4.20
C ARG A 98 20.49 -3.01 3.07
N LEU A 99 19.38 -3.21 2.35
CA LEU A 99 19.04 -2.40 1.17
C LEU A 99 18.92 -0.90 1.51
N ASN A 100 18.32 -0.54 2.64
CA ASN A 100 18.18 0.85 3.06
C ASN A 100 19.54 1.53 3.21
N ASP A 101 20.51 0.86 3.84
CA ASP A 101 21.86 1.39 4.05
C ASP A 101 22.62 1.53 2.73
N ILE A 102 22.48 0.56 1.82
CA ILE A 102 23.07 0.60 0.47
C ILE A 102 22.53 1.79 -0.31
N VAL A 103 21.20 1.98 -0.31
CA VAL A 103 20.55 3.09 -1.03
C VAL A 103 20.90 4.44 -0.38
N GLN A 104 20.96 4.51 0.94
CA GLN A 104 21.35 5.72 1.66
C GLN A 104 22.78 6.14 1.31
N MET A 105 23.74 5.21 1.39
CA MET A 105 25.14 5.46 1.04
C MET A 105 25.30 5.82 -0.45
N ALA A 106 24.48 5.24 -1.34
CA ALA A 106 24.46 5.60 -2.75
C ALA A 106 23.90 7.02 -3.01
N THR A 107 23.01 7.52 -2.14
CA THR A 107 22.31 8.81 -2.31
C THR A 107 22.98 9.94 -1.51
N GLU A 108 24.11 9.69 -0.85
CA GLU A 108 24.84 10.71 -0.10
C GLU A 108 25.34 11.85 -1.01
N LYS A 109 25.23 13.09 -0.52
CA LYS A 109 25.65 14.29 -1.26
C LYS A 109 27.16 14.34 -1.49
N GLU A 110 27.95 13.67 -0.65
CA GLU A 110 29.40 13.57 -0.76
C GLU A 110 29.83 12.82 -2.03
N ASN A 111 28.94 12.00 -2.61
CA ASN A 111 29.20 11.30 -3.88
C ASN A 111 29.30 12.24 -5.11
N ILE A 112 29.12 13.56 -4.94
CA ILE A 112 29.41 14.55 -5.97
C ILE A 112 30.92 14.67 -6.18
N GLU A 113 31.72 14.49 -5.12
CA GLU A 113 33.18 14.54 -5.20
C GLU A 113 33.72 13.22 -5.79
N PRO A 114 34.58 13.26 -6.84
CA PRO A 114 34.97 12.05 -7.56
C PRO A 114 35.77 11.07 -6.71
N ASP A 115 36.69 11.55 -5.87
CA ASP A 115 37.53 10.70 -5.02
C ASP A 115 36.72 9.99 -3.93
N TYR A 116 35.75 10.69 -3.34
CA TYR A 116 34.82 10.10 -2.38
C TYR A 116 33.94 9.06 -3.07
N ARG A 117 33.36 9.42 -4.21
CA ARG A 117 32.50 8.55 -5.02
C ARG A 117 33.16 7.21 -5.36
N ILE A 118 34.43 7.23 -5.80
CA ILE A 118 35.19 6.01 -6.12
C ILE A 118 35.34 5.11 -4.88
N ARG A 119 35.67 5.68 -3.71
CA ARG A 119 35.77 4.93 -2.46
C ARG A 119 34.43 4.34 -2.04
N THR A 120 33.35 5.10 -2.20
CA THR A 120 31.98 4.65 -1.91
C THR A 120 31.59 3.48 -2.81
N ILE A 121 31.83 3.58 -4.11
CA ILE A 121 31.58 2.50 -5.08
C ILE A 121 32.38 1.24 -4.73
N GLU A 122 33.64 1.39 -4.33
CA GLU A 122 34.48 0.28 -3.92
C GLU A 122 33.95 -0.37 -2.63
N SER A 123 33.55 0.43 -1.64
CA SER A 123 32.94 -0.06 -0.39
C SER A 123 31.62 -0.79 -0.66
N LEU A 124 30.73 -0.19 -1.45
CA LEU A 124 29.43 -0.77 -1.81
C LEU A 124 29.58 -2.06 -2.61
N SER A 125 30.47 -2.10 -3.60
CA SER A 125 30.69 -3.32 -4.40
C SER A 125 31.26 -4.47 -3.55
N ARG A 126 32.13 -4.18 -2.57
CA ARG A 126 32.58 -5.18 -1.58
C ARG A 126 31.45 -5.66 -0.67
N HIS A 127 30.60 -4.75 -0.21
CA HIS A 127 29.48 -5.10 0.65
C HIS A 127 28.44 -5.95 -0.10
N ILE A 128 28.07 -5.55 -1.31
CA ILE A 128 27.14 -6.29 -2.19
C ILE A 128 27.70 -7.68 -2.50
N GLU A 129 28.97 -7.80 -2.89
CA GLU A 129 29.59 -9.11 -3.14
C GLU A 129 29.57 -10.00 -1.89
N SER A 130 29.95 -9.45 -0.74
CA SER A 130 30.00 -10.22 0.52
C SER A 130 28.60 -10.71 0.91
N ALA A 131 27.58 -9.87 0.70
CA ALA A 131 26.19 -10.23 0.99
C ALA A 131 25.65 -11.29 0.01
N LEU A 132 25.94 -11.17 -1.29
CA LEU A 132 25.60 -12.19 -2.29
C LEU A 132 26.29 -13.52 -1.97
N ARG A 133 27.60 -13.52 -1.70
CA ARG A 133 28.35 -14.73 -1.31
C ARG A 133 27.81 -15.39 -0.05
N TYR A 134 27.38 -14.59 0.93
CA TYR A 134 26.73 -15.10 2.13
C TYR A 134 25.43 -15.84 1.79
N GLN A 135 24.57 -15.25 0.95
CA GLN A 135 23.34 -15.91 0.49
C GLN A 135 23.62 -17.22 -0.26
N HIS A 136 24.60 -17.21 -1.16
CA HIS A 136 25.04 -18.41 -1.89
C HIS A 136 25.46 -19.55 -0.96
N THR A 137 26.29 -19.23 0.04
CA THR A 137 26.80 -20.21 1.01
C THR A 137 25.67 -20.73 1.90
N ALA A 138 24.75 -19.84 2.30
CA ALA A 138 23.57 -20.19 3.06
C ALA A 138 22.69 -21.16 2.26
N THR A 139 22.34 -20.86 1.01
CA THR A 139 21.51 -21.76 0.19
C THR A 139 22.18 -23.11 -0.04
N SER A 140 23.47 -23.13 -0.40
CA SER A 140 24.22 -24.37 -0.66
C SER A 140 24.30 -25.30 0.56
N ARG A 141 24.41 -24.75 1.77
CA ARG A 141 24.44 -25.53 3.02
C ARG A 141 23.07 -25.94 3.55
N THR A 142 21.97 -25.39 3.04
CA THR A 142 20.60 -25.65 3.56
C THR A 142 20.00 -26.93 2.95
N GLN A 143 20.74 -28.04 3.00
CA GLN A 143 20.22 -29.38 2.69
C GLN A 143 19.32 -29.94 3.82
N TYR A 144 19.17 -29.19 4.92
CA TYR A 144 18.33 -29.55 6.07
C TYR A 144 17.08 -28.65 6.11
N THR A 145 15.97 -29.12 5.55
CA THR A 145 14.67 -28.46 5.63
C THR A 145 14.14 -28.52 7.07
N LEU A 146 14.29 -27.44 7.84
CA LEU A 146 13.92 -27.38 9.27
C LEU A 146 12.40 -27.46 9.51
N HIS A 147 11.57 -27.02 8.56
CA HIS A 147 10.10 -27.11 8.63
C HIS A 147 9.51 -27.81 7.41
N ARG A 148 8.91 -28.99 7.63
CA ARG A 148 8.27 -29.84 6.60
C ARG A 148 6.89 -29.33 6.17
N VAL A 149 6.23 -28.50 6.99
CA VAL A 149 4.82 -28.09 6.80
C VAL A 149 4.69 -26.66 6.25
N PHE A 150 5.41 -25.68 6.80
CA PHE A 150 5.37 -24.30 6.31
C PHE A 150 6.62 -23.92 5.54
N LYS A 151 6.64 -24.24 4.25
CA LYS A 151 7.78 -23.99 3.34
C LYS A 151 8.09 -22.49 3.18
N CYS A 152 7.11 -21.61 3.39
CA CYS A 152 7.23 -20.15 3.36
C CYS A 152 8.06 -19.54 4.51
N PHE A 153 8.16 -20.19 5.67
CA PHE A 153 9.07 -19.73 6.74
C PHE A 153 10.54 -20.07 6.47
N ASN A 154 10.82 -21.03 5.56
CA ASN A 154 12.17 -21.31 5.06
C ASN A 154 12.60 -20.34 3.95
N MET A 155 11.79 -19.35 3.57
CA MET A 155 12.07 -18.38 2.50
C MET A 155 13.37 -17.60 2.73
N ARG A 156 13.77 -17.41 4.00
CA ARG A 156 14.97 -16.67 4.42
C ARG A 156 16.28 -17.19 3.82
N TYR A 157 16.33 -18.46 3.40
CA TYR A 157 17.55 -19.11 2.89
C TYR A 157 17.54 -19.31 1.36
N TYR A 158 16.52 -18.81 0.66
CA TYR A 158 16.47 -18.86 -0.80
C TYR A 158 17.28 -17.70 -1.41
N GLU A 159 17.93 -17.99 -2.54
CA GLU A 159 18.77 -17.05 -3.32
C GLU A 159 18.00 -15.88 -3.95
N SER A 160 16.68 -15.84 -3.76
CA SER A 160 15.78 -14.80 -4.25
C SER A 160 14.91 -14.23 -3.13
N TYR A 161 15.39 -14.24 -1.89
CA TYR A 161 14.61 -13.84 -0.73
C TYR A 161 14.23 -12.36 -0.78
N VAL A 162 15.17 -11.46 -1.10
CA VAL A 162 14.90 -10.02 -1.10
C VAL A 162 13.90 -9.69 -2.21
N THR A 163 14.13 -10.24 -3.40
CA THR A 163 13.22 -10.02 -4.55
C THR A 163 11.85 -10.62 -4.30
N GLY A 164 11.78 -11.85 -3.77
CA GLY A 164 10.52 -12.50 -3.44
C GLY A 164 9.74 -11.73 -2.37
N MET A 165 10.42 -11.23 -1.33
CA MET A 165 9.80 -10.40 -0.30
C MET A 165 9.31 -9.07 -0.85
N TYR A 166 10.07 -8.43 -1.74
CA TYR A 166 9.67 -7.18 -2.37
C TYR A 166 8.41 -7.35 -3.22
N LEU A 167 8.36 -8.39 -4.06
CA LEU A 167 7.18 -8.73 -4.85
C LEU A 167 5.99 -9.11 -3.97
N ALA A 168 6.21 -9.85 -2.88
CA ALA A 168 5.16 -10.19 -1.91
C ALA A 168 4.58 -8.94 -1.25
N THR A 169 5.42 -7.96 -0.89
CA THR A 169 4.97 -6.66 -0.37
C THR A 169 4.12 -5.92 -1.40
N LYS A 170 4.49 -5.92 -2.69
CA LYS A 170 3.69 -5.31 -3.77
C LYS A 170 2.31 -5.97 -3.92
N ILE A 171 2.26 -7.30 -3.88
CA ILE A 171 0.99 -8.05 -3.87
C ILE A 171 0.16 -7.68 -2.64
N MET A 172 0.80 -7.57 -1.47
CA MET A 172 0.11 -7.21 -0.24
C MET A 172 -0.42 -5.77 -0.26
N TYR A 173 0.25 -4.81 -0.91
CA TYR A 173 -0.31 -3.47 -1.15
C TYR A 173 -1.61 -3.54 -1.95
N VAL A 174 -1.63 -4.27 -3.07
CA VAL A 174 -2.84 -4.42 -3.91
C VAL A 174 -3.95 -5.13 -3.13
N GLY A 175 -3.64 -6.24 -2.46
CA GLY A 175 -4.61 -6.99 -1.66
C GLY A 175 -5.17 -6.19 -0.48
N ASN A 176 -4.35 -5.32 0.13
CA ASN A 176 -4.78 -4.43 1.20
C ASN A 176 -5.73 -3.34 0.70
N ILE A 177 -5.46 -2.73 -0.46
CA ILE A 177 -6.38 -1.76 -1.07
C ILE A 177 -7.71 -2.43 -1.41
N LEU A 178 -7.68 -3.64 -1.97
CA LEU A 178 -8.89 -4.41 -2.26
C LEU A 178 -9.69 -4.72 -0.99
N THR A 179 -9.01 -5.15 0.08
CA THR A 179 -9.63 -5.38 1.39
C THR A 179 -10.29 -4.11 1.91
N ASN A 180 -9.60 -2.96 1.85
CA ASN A 180 -10.18 -1.68 2.29
C ASN A 180 -11.40 -1.28 1.44
N LEU A 181 -11.38 -1.48 0.13
CA LEU A 181 -12.53 -1.23 -0.75
C LEU A 181 -13.74 -2.10 -0.37
N VAL A 182 -13.52 -3.40 -0.10
CA VAL A 182 -14.57 -4.32 0.36
C VAL A 182 -15.09 -3.92 1.74
N LEU A 183 -14.20 -3.50 2.65
CA LEU A 183 -14.59 -3.03 3.98
C LEU A 183 -15.46 -1.76 3.91
N VAL A 184 -15.15 -0.80 3.02
CA VAL A 184 -16.02 0.37 2.79
C VAL A 184 -17.40 -0.07 2.30
N ASN A 185 -17.46 -0.98 1.34
CA ASN A 185 -18.72 -1.47 0.79
C ASN A 185 -19.59 -2.15 1.85
N LYS A 186 -18.96 -2.97 2.71
CA LYS A 186 -19.66 -3.69 3.79
C LYS A 186 -20.07 -2.76 4.94
N PHE A 187 -19.23 -1.78 5.29
CA PHE A 187 -19.52 -0.87 6.41
C PHE A 187 -20.72 0.04 6.15
N LEU A 188 -20.99 0.36 4.88
CA LEU A 188 -22.11 1.20 4.47
C LEU A 188 -23.43 0.43 4.31
N GLU A 189 -23.41 -0.91 4.47
CA GLU A 189 -24.58 -1.82 4.47
C GLU A 189 -25.67 -1.43 3.46
N THR A 190 -25.27 -1.05 2.25
CA THR A 190 -26.23 -0.60 1.24
C THR A 190 -26.75 -1.82 0.49
N ASP A 191 -27.92 -2.32 0.89
CA ASP A 191 -28.60 -3.46 0.25
C ASP A 191 -28.95 -3.19 -1.24
N ASP A 192 -29.00 -1.91 -1.65
CA ASP A 192 -29.38 -1.52 -3.02
C ASP A 192 -28.25 -1.58 -4.06
N TYR A 193 -26.96 -1.62 -3.65
CA TYR A 193 -25.84 -1.60 -4.59
C TYR A 193 -24.81 -2.71 -4.34
N SER A 194 -24.51 -3.51 -5.37
CA SER A 194 -23.42 -4.50 -5.33
C SER A 194 -22.05 -3.85 -5.11
N ILE A 195 -21.82 -2.67 -5.69
CA ILE A 195 -20.60 -1.86 -5.53
C ILE A 195 -21.03 -0.43 -5.24
N TYR A 196 -20.90 0.00 -3.98
CA TYR A 196 -21.31 1.31 -3.49
C TYR A 196 -20.86 2.46 -4.42
N GLY A 197 -19.55 2.55 -4.72
CA GLY A 197 -19.03 3.71 -5.44
C GLY A 197 -19.47 3.83 -6.90
N LEU A 198 -19.72 2.70 -7.59
CA LEU A 198 -20.26 2.73 -8.96
C LEU A 198 -21.76 3.05 -8.96
N GLY A 199 -22.52 2.52 -8.00
CA GLY A 199 -23.95 2.82 -7.83
C GLY A 199 -24.18 4.30 -7.54
N VAL A 200 -23.41 4.87 -6.61
CA VAL A 200 -23.45 6.28 -6.26
C VAL A 200 -23.02 7.19 -7.42
N LEU A 201 -21.95 6.85 -8.13
CA LEU A 201 -21.49 7.66 -9.27
C LEU A 201 -22.54 7.68 -10.39
N ARG A 202 -23.17 6.54 -10.63
CA ARG A 202 -24.27 6.41 -11.60
C ARG A 202 -25.45 7.30 -11.20
N ASP A 203 -25.85 7.26 -9.95
CA ASP A 203 -27.02 8.00 -9.49
C ASP A 203 -26.76 9.52 -9.43
N LEU A 204 -25.51 9.93 -9.16
CA LEU A 204 -25.04 11.31 -9.31
C LEU A 204 -25.06 11.78 -10.78
N LEU A 205 -24.65 10.92 -11.73
CA LEU A 205 -24.69 11.22 -13.16
C LEU A 205 -26.12 11.34 -13.70
N PHE A 206 -27.06 10.55 -13.17
CA PHE A 206 -28.48 10.61 -13.54
C PHE A 206 -29.30 11.65 -12.75
N GLY A 207 -28.65 12.41 -11.86
CA GLY A 207 -29.29 13.49 -11.12
C GLY A 207 -30.33 13.03 -10.08
N ARG A 208 -30.28 11.78 -9.62
CA ARG A 208 -31.13 11.32 -8.51
C ARG A 208 -30.65 11.95 -7.20
N THR A 209 -31.57 12.52 -6.44
CA THR A 209 -31.22 13.20 -5.19
C THR A 209 -31.12 12.20 -4.04
N TRP A 210 -30.21 12.45 -3.10
CA TRP A 210 -29.96 11.59 -1.93
C TRP A 210 -31.18 11.38 -1.03
N MET A 211 -32.15 12.31 -1.08
CA MET A 211 -33.40 12.18 -0.33
C MET A 211 -34.27 11.02 -0.82
N GLU A 212 -34.13 10.62 -2.08
CA GLU A 212 -34.90 9.52 -2.68
C GLU A 212 -34.24 8.15 -2.49
N SER A 213 -32.92 8.11 -2.28
CA SER A 213 -32.18 6.85 -2.15
C SER A 213 -32.06 6.35 -0.71
N GLY A 214 -32.48 7.15 0.29
CA GLY A 214 -32.37 6.80 1.72
C GLY A 214 -30.94 6.68 2.25
N ASN A 215 -29.94 6.92 1.39
CA ASN A 215 -28.53 6.82 1.74
C ASN A 215 -28.06 8.15 2.32
N PHE A 216 -27.61 8.11 3.58
CA PHE A 216 -27.18 9.27 4.38
C PHE A 216 -28.27 10.33 4.63
N PRO A 217 -29.31 10.00 5.41
CA PRO A 217 -30.37 10.95 5.71
C PRO A 217 -29.91 12.07 6.65
N ARG A 218 -30.26 13.31 6.32
CA ARG A 218 -30.02 14.50 7.16
C ARG A 218 -30.93 14.55 8.40
N VAL A 219 -32.08 13.90 8.30
CA VAL A 219 -33.15 13.90 9.30
C VAL A 219 -33.52 12.45 9.58
N THR A 220 -33.51 12.06 10.85
CA THR A 220 -33.90 10.73 11.30
C THR A 220 -34.96 10.81 12.39
N LEU A 221 -35.62 9.70 12.65
CA LEU A 221 -36.58 9.52 13.73
C LEU A 221 -35.91 8.72 14.84
N CYS A 222 -36.18 9.13 16.08
CA CYS A 222 -35.75 8.43 17.27
C CYS A 222 -36.96 8.09 18.12
N ASP A 223 -37.01 6.84 18.57
CA ASP A 223 -38.02 6.38 19.51
C ASP A 223 -37.36 6.21 20.88
N PHE A 224 -37.92 6.86 21.91
CA PHE A 224 -37.49 6.67 23.29
C PHE A 224 -38.67 6.39 24.20
N GLU A 225 -38.42 5.64 25.26
CA GLU A 225 -39.45 5.19 26.20
C GLU A 225 -39.23 5.82 27.57
N VAL A 226 -40.27 6.50 28.06
CA VAL A 226 -40.28 7.09 29.40
C VAL A 226 -41.14 6.23 30.31
N ARG A 227 -40.50 5.68 31.35
CA ARG A 227 -41.18 4.88 32.37
C ARG A 227 -41.88 5.79 33.37
N VAL A 228 -43.21 5.77 33.36
CA VAL A 228 -44.05 6.40 34.37
C VAL A 228 -44.71 5.28 35.20
N LEU A 229 -45.04 5.56 36.47
CA LEU A 229 -45.72 4.58 37.33
C LEU A 229 -46.98 4.04 36.64
N GLY A 230 -46.99 2.73 36.35
CA GLY A 230 -48.13 2.03 35.75
C GLY A 230 -48.23 2.05 34.23
N ASN A 231 -47.40 2.83 33.50
CA ASN A 231 -47.38 2.78 32.03
C ASN A 231 -46.04 3.23 31.42
N ASN A 232 -45.59 2.53 30.38
CA ASN A 232 -44.42 2.93 29.60
C ASN A 232 -44.90 3.76 28.39
N GLN A 233 -44.50 5.03 28.30
CA GLN A 233 -44.92 5.92 27.23
C GLN A 233 -43.80 6.02 26.19
N ARG A 234 -44.08 5.63 24.94
CA ARG A 234 -43.14 5.75 23.82
C ARG A 234 -43.36 7.08 23.12
N HIS A 235 -42.28 7.83 22.95
CA HIS A 235 -42.26 9.09 22.21
C HIS A 235 -41.39 8.92 20.97
N SER A 236 -41.90 9.38 19.83
CA SER A 236 -41.15 9.48 18.57
C SER A 236 -40.83 10.95 18.32
N VAL A 237 -39.55 11.29 18.19
CA VAL A 237 -39.07 12.65 17.90
C VAL A 237 -38.26 12.66 16.61
N GLN A 238 -38.37 13.77 15.87
CA GLN A 238 -37.60 14.00 14.66
C GLN A 238 -36.29 14.68 15.04
N CYS A 239 -35.16 14.13 14.62
CA CYS A 239 -33.84 14.66 14.93
C CYS A 239 -33.05 14.96 13.66
N VAL A 240 -32.32 16.07 13.67
CA VAL A 240 -31.42 16.50 12.62
C VAL A 240 -30.01 16.08 13.02
N LEU A 241 -29.32 15.36 12.14
CA LEU A 241 -27.92 15.00 12.37
C LEU A 241 -27.06 16.23 12.08
N VAL A 242 -26.70 16.96 13.14
CA VAL A 242 -25.85 18.15 13.07
C VAL A 242 -24.40 17.80 12.72
N ILE A 243 -23.97 16.56 13.03
CA ILE A 243 -22.73 15.96 12.47
C ILE A 243 -22.68 16.07 10.95
N ASN A 244 -23.83 16.23 10.28
CA ASN A 244 -23.89 16.35 8.84
C ASN A 244 -23.78 17.79 8.29
N ILE A 245 -23.64 18.83 9.13
CA ILE A 245 -23.85 20.23 8.68
C ILE A 245 -22.68 21.20 8.89
N PHE A 246 -21.60 20.81 9.59
CA PHE A 246 -20.50 21.72 9.88
C PHE A 246 -19.32 21.67 8.91
N ASN A 247 -19.52 21.92 7.62
CA ASN A 247 -18.53 22.69 6.84
C ASN A 247 -19.00 23.07 5.43
N ILE A 248 -19.04 24.38 5.19
CA ILE A 248 -19.19 25.02 3.87
C ILE A 248 -17.92 24.86 2.98
N TYR A 249 -16.90 24.14 3.48
CA TYR A 249 -15.62 23.84 2.83
C TYR A 249 -15.19 22.36 2.89
N ASP A 250 -15.97 21.45 3.48
CA ASP A 250 -15.58 20.06 3.73
C ASP A 250 -16.78 19.12 3.48
N PRO A 251 -16.75 18.27 2.44
CA PRO A 251 -17.90 17.49 2.04
C PRO A 251 -18.01 16.20 2.87
N GLY A 252 -18.41 16.33 4.15
CA GLY A 252 -18.63 15.18 5.04
C GLY A 252 -19.57 14.13 4.47
N GLU A 253 -20.64 14.56 3.77
CA GLU A 253 -21.58 13.68 3.05
C GLU A 253 -20.93 12.88 1.90
N LYS A 254 -19.77 13.31 1.40
CA LYS A 254 -19.08 12.69 0.26
C LYS A 254 -17.76 12.04 0.62
N ILE A 255 -17.40 11.98 1.90
CA ILE A 255 -16.07 11.46 2.26
C ILE A 255 -15.89 10.00 1.85
N PHE A 256 -16.91 9.16 2.02
CA PHE A 256 -16.82 7.77 1.60
C PHE A 256 -16.72 7.63 0.08
N ILE A 257 -17.31 8.56 -0.69
CA ILE A 257 -17.15 8.62 -2.15
C ILE A 257 -15.72 9.04 -2.52
N LEU A 258 -15.18 10.05 -1.83
CA LEU A 258 -13.83 10.56 -2.07
C LEU A 258 -12.78 9.50 -1.69
N ILE A 259 -12.95 8.83 -0.55
CA ILE A 259 -12.15 7.68 -0.12
C ILE A 259 -12.24 6.55 -1.14
N TRP A 260 -13.43 6.22 -1.63
CA TRP A 260 -13.62 5.17 -2.63
C TRP A 260 -12.93 5.53 -3.96
N LEU A 261 -13.08 6.76 -4.45
CA LEU A 261 -12.41 7.24 -5.66
C LEU A 261 -10.88 7.22 -5.50
N TRP A 262 -10.39 7.67 -4.34
CA TRP A 262 -8.97 7.66 -4.00
C TRP A 262 -8.40 6.24 -3.96
N PHE A 263 -9.07 5.31 -3.27
CA PHE A 263 -8.65 3.91 -3.24
C PHE A 263 -8.74 3.23 -4.60
N SER A 264 -9.71 3.60 -5.44
CA SER A 264 -9.81 3.09 -6.82
C SER A 264 -8.63 3.57 -7.69
N LEU A 265 -8.24 4.85 -7.57
CA LEU A 265 -7.06 5.38 -8.26
C LEU A 265 -5.78 4.69 -7.76
N LEU A 266 -5.62 4.55 -6.45
CA LEU A 266 -4.47 3.87 -5.85
C LEU A 266 -4.42 2.39 -6.21
N PHE A 267 -5.57 1.73 -6.35
CA PHE A 267 -5.66 0.34 -6.80
C PHE A 267 -5.06 0.20 -8.20
N VAL A 268 -5.50 1.02 -9.16
CA VAL A 268 -4.98 0.99 -10.53
C VAL A 268 -3.48 1.28 -10.55
N ALA A 269 -3.02 2.34 -9.88
CA ALA A 269 -1.61 2.71 -9.83
C ALA A 269 -0.74 1.60 -9.19
N SER A 270 -1.19 1.02 -8.09
CA SER A 270 -0.47 -0.04 -7.38
C SER A 270 -0.46 -1.36 -8.15
N THR A 271 -1.54 -1.68 -8.88
CA THR A 271 -1.58 -2.84 -9.77
C THR A 271 -0.62 -2.68 -10.93
N LEU A 272 -0.57 -1.51 -11.57
CA LEU A 272 0.39 -1.24 -12.65
C LEU A 272 1.84 -1.33 -12.16
N ASP A 273 2.13 -0.73 -11.01
CA ASP A 273 3.46 -0.82 -10.39
C ASP A 273 3.81 -2.27 -10.01
N MET A 274 2.89 -3.03 -9.42
CA MET A 274 3.09 -4.45 -9.12
C MET A 274 3.37 -5.26 -10.40
N LEU A 275 2.59 -5.06 -11.47
CA LEU A 275 2.78 -5.75 -12.75
C LEU A 275 4.11 -5.39 -13.40
N TYR A 276 4.50 -4.11 -13.36
CA TYR A 276 5.80 -3.65 -13.84
C TYR A 276 6.92 -4.36 -13.09
N TRP A 277 6.95 -4.30 -11.76
CA TRP A 277 7.98 -4.93 -10.93
C TRP A 277 8.01 -6.45 -11.09
N PHE A 278 6.84 -7.08 -11.22
CA PHE A 278 6.73 -8.51 -11.47
C PHE A 278 7.35 -8.89 -12.81
N SER A 279 6.99 -8.20 -13.90
CA SER A 279 7.53 -8.42 -15.24
C SER A 279 9.06 -8.31 -15.23
N ILE A 280 9.58 -7.16 -14.79
CA ILE A 280 11.01 -6.89 -14.90
C ILE A 280 11.86 -7.82 -14.02
N SER A 281 11.31 -8.35 -12.93
CA SER A 281 12.05 -9.19 -11.96
C SER A 281 11.98 -10.68 -12.31
N MET A 282 10.84 -11.15 -12.81
CA MET A 282 10.66 -12.56 -13.17
C MET A 282 11.36 -12.90 -14.49
N PHE A 283 11.20 -12.06 -15.51
CA PHE A 283 11.74 -12.37 -16.84
C PHE A 283 13.26 -12.26 -16.87
N HIS A 284 13.93 -13.37 -17.22
CA HIS A 284 15.39 -13.41 -17.37
C HIS A 284 15.87 -12.45 -18.47
N ARG A 285 15.08 -12.29 -19.54
CA ARG A 285 15.41 -11.40 -20.67
C ARG A 285 15.57 -9.95 -20.23
N ASP A 286 14.68 -9.46 -19.37
CA ASP A 286 14.71 -8.06 -18.89
C ASP A 286 15.86 -7.83 -17.90
N ARG A 287 16.14 -8.80 -17.03
CA ARG A 287 17.31 -8.75 -16.13
C ARG A 287 18.63 -8.73 -16.92
N PHE A 288 18.74 -9.61 -17.91
CA PHE A 288 19.91 -9.66 -18.78
C PHE A 288 20.08 -8.37 -19.59
N ARG A 289 19.01 -7.88 -20.21
CA ARG A 289 19.05 -6.61 -20.97
C ARG A 289 19.42 -5.42 -20.09
N PHE A 290 18.93 -5.39 -18.85
CA PHE A 290 19.27 -4.34 -17.88
C PHE A 290 20.79 -4.32 -17.61
N VAL A 291 21.37 -5.46 -17.21
CA VAL A 291 22.81 -5.55 -16.91
C VAL A 291 23.67 -5.30 -18.16
N LEU A 292 23.30 -5.90 -19.28
CA LEU A 292 24.01 -5.73 -20.55
C LEU A 292 24.09 -4.24 -20.94
N ARG A 293 22.97 -3.51 -20.88
CA ARG A 293 22.94 -2.08 -21.21
C ARG A 293 23.81 -1.24 -20.28
N HIS A 294 23.91 -1.59 -19.01
CA HIS A 294 24.78 -0.86 -18.06
C HIS A 294 26.26 -1.13 -18.32
N LEU A 295 26.62 -2.35 -18.72
CA LEU A 295 28.00 -2.68 -19.13
C LEU A 295 28.37 -2.06 -20.49
N GLU A 296 27.42 -1.97 -21.43
CA GLU A 296 27.60 -1.30 -22.72
C GLU A 296 27.93 0.20 -22.53
N LEU A 297 27.33 0.86 -21.54
CA LEU A 297 27.57 2.27 -21.24
C LEU A 297 28.96 2.57 -20.67
N THR A 298 29.69 1.55 -20.17
CA THR A 298 31.04 1.70 -19.62
C THR A 298 32.13 1.32 -20.63
N SER A 299 31.77 0.71 -21.76
CA SER A 299 32.73 0.35 -22.82
C SER A 299 33.09 1.56 -23.67
N ASP A 300 34.35 1.62 -24.14
CA ASP A 300 34.82 2.70 -25.01
C ASP A 300 33.98 2.78 -26.30
N PRO A 301 33.52 3.98 -26.71
CA PRO A 301 32.73 4.15 -27.93
C PRO A 301 33.49 3.76 -29.21
N ASP A 302 34.82 3.75 -29.15
CA ASP A 302 35.71 3.48 -30.28
C ASP A 302 35.98 1.98 -30.52
N LYS A 303 35.58 1.11 -29.57
CA LYS A 303 35.68 -0.35 -29.69
C LYS A 303 34.31 -0.99 -29.42
N PRO A 304 33.46 -1.19 -30.44
CA PRO A 304 32.20 -1.91 -30.28
C PRO A 304 32.43 -3.43 -30.15
N GLU A 305 33.38 -3.86 -29.31
CA GLU A 305 33.79 -5.26 -29.14
C GLU A 305 32.82 -6.09 -28.29
N LEU A 306 31.72 -5.49 -27.81
CA LEU A 306 30.70 -6.18 -27.01
C LEU A 306 29.65 -6.96 -27.84
N PHE A 307 29.78 -7.02 -29.17
CA PHE A 307 28.88 -7.80 -30.05
C PHE A 307 29.31 -9.25 -30.30
N ARG A 308 30.46 -9.69 -29.76
CA ARG A 308 30.88 -11.09 -29.86
C ARG A 308 29.92 -11.96 -29.04
N LYS A 309 29.32 -12.99 -29.67
CA LYS A 309 28.40 -13.93 -29.01
C LYS A 309 28.99 -14.55 -27.73
N GLU A 310 30.32 -14.64 -27.65
CA GLU A 310 31.08 -15.11 -26.48
C GLU A 310 30.95 -14.17 -25.27
N LYS A 311 31.19 -12.86 -25.41
CA LYS A 311 31.00 -11.89 -24.31
C LYS A 311 29.57 -11.88 -23.79
N ARG A 312 28.55 -12.03 -24.65
CA ARG A 312 27.15 -12.17 -24.20
C ARG A 312 26.90 -13.42 -23.35
N LYS A 313 27.54 -14.55 -23.67
CA LYS A 313 27.48 -15.76 -22.84
C LYS A 313 28.19 -15.57 -21.50
N GLN A 314 29.31 -14.85 -21.47
CA GLN A 314 30.01 -14.50 -20.22
C GLN A 314 29.15 -13.59 -19.32
N VAL A 315 28.49 -12.57 -19.89
CA VAL A 315 27.54 -11.72 -19.15
C VAL A 315 26.35 -12.52 -18.63
N GLU A 316 25.85 -13.49 -19.42
CA GLU A 316 24.78 -14.39 -18.95
C GLU A 316 25.26 -15.28 -17.79
N HIS A 317 26.50 -15.77 -17.85
CA HIS A 317 27.09 -16.54 -16.75
C HIS A 317 27.26 -15.68 -15.50
N PHE A 318 27.77 -14.46 -15.62
CA PHE A 318 27.85 -13.49 -14.51
C PHE A 318 26.48 -13.22 -13.89
N LEU A 319 25.45 -13.01 -14.71
CA LEU A 319 24.09 -12.79 -14.23
C LEU A 319 23.56 -13.99 -13.44
N ARG A 320 23.75 -15.22 -13.94
CA ARG A 320 23.19 -16.43 -13.32
C ARG A 320 23.98 -16.91 -12.11
N THR A 321 25.31 -16.77 -12.14
CA THR A 321 26.20 -17.37 -11.15
C THR A 321 26.67 -16.36 -10.10
N TYR A 322 26.85 -15.09 -10.45
CA TYR A 322 27.41 -14.09 -9.53
C TYR A 322 26.34 -13.11 -9.00
N LEU A 323 25.59 -12.45 -9.89
CA LEU A 323 24.67 -11.36 -9.49
C LEU A 323 23.28 -11.88 -9.05
N LYS A 324 22.76 -12.91 -9.73
CA LYS A 324 21.44 -13.52 -9.49
C LYS A 324 20.29 -12.52 -9.49
N VAL A 325 19.12 -12.93 -8.98
CA VAL A 325 17.90 -12.11 -8.98
C VAL A 325 18.02 -10.95 -7.99
N ASP A 326 18.48 -11.24 -6.77
CA ASP A 326 18.58 -10.26 -5.68
C ASP A 326 19.60 -9.16 -5.99
N GLY A 327 20.75 -9.48 -6.59
CA GLY A 327 21.72 -8.48 -7.00
C GLY A 327 21.19 -7.54 -8.08
N VAL A 328 20.42 -8.05 -9.05
CA VAL A 328 19.76 -7.20 -10.06
C VAL A 328 18.72 -6.28 -9.43
N LEU A 329 17.97 -6.75 -8.42
CA LEU A 329 17.04 -5.89 -7.69
C LEU A 329 17.79 -4.77 -6.95
N VAL A 330 18.90 -5.08 -6.28
CA VAL A 330 19.73 -4.07 -5.59
C VAL A 330 20.24 -3.03 -6.58
N LEU A 331 20.78 -3.45 -7.73
CA LEU A 331 21.23 -2.50 -8.77
C LEU A 331 20.08 -1.63 -9.28
N ARG A 332 18.88 -2.18 -9.48
CA ARG A 332 17.72 -1.38 -9.87
C ARG A 332 17.29 -0.36 -8.82
N MET A 333 17.39 -0.71 -7.54
CA MET A 333 17.11 0.22 -6.44
C MET A 333 18.13 1.36 -6.42
N ILE A 334 19.41 1.05 -6.63
CA ILE A 334 20.47 2.06 -6.78
C ILE A 334 20.17 2.96 -7.98
N ALA A 335 19.83 2.39 -9.14
CA ALA A 335 19.52 3.17 -10.34
C ALA A 335 18.32 4.13 -10.16
N LEU A 336 17.30 3.72 -9.40
CA LEU A 336 16.12 4.54 -9.11
C LEU A 336 16.40 5.69 -8.14
N HIS A 337 17.28 5.50 -7.15
CA HIS A 337 17.52 6.48 -6.09
C HIS A 337 18.78 7.34 -6.32
N ALA A 338 19.89 6.73 -6.73
CA ALA A 338 21.18 7.41 -6.96
C ALA A 338 21.42 7.76 -8.45
N GLY A 339 20.56 7.27 -9.34
CA GLY A 339 20.63 7.54 -10.78
C GLY A 339 21.41 6.49 -11.58
N VAL A 340 21.24 6.56 -12.91
CA VAL A 340 21.74 5.54 -13.84
C VAL A 340 23.27 5.51 -13.88
N MET A 341 23.94 6.67 -13.87
CA MET A 341 25.40 6.76 -13.95
C MET A 341 26.09 6.08 -12.75
N PHE A 342 25.58 6.31 -11.55
CA PHE A 342 26.13 5.68 -10.35
C PHE A 342 25.92 4.16 -10.36
N CYS A 343 24.75 3.71 -10.83
CA CYS A 343 24.49 2.28 -11.03
C CYS A 343 25.42 1.65 -12.08
N THR A 344 25.73 2.35 -13.19
CA THR A 344 26.67 1.83 -14.21
C THR A 344 28.06 1.64 -13.64
N GLU A 345 28.58 2.60 -12.86
CA GLU A 345 29.91 2.50 -12.24
C GLU A 345 29.99 1.34 -11.23
N ILE A 346 28.94 1.12 -10.43
CA ILE A 346 28.85 -0.05 -9.53
C ILE A 346 28.77 -1.36 -10.30
N THR A 347 28.02 -1.39 -11.40
CA THR A 347 27.87 -2.60 -12.24
C THR A 347 29.22 -2.98 -12.87
N ASP A 348 29.99 -2.00 -13.34
CA ASP A 348 31.35 -2.20 -13.85
C ASP A 348 32.31 -2.67 -12.75
N ALA A 349 32.27 -2.06 -11.56
CA ALA A 349 33.08 -2.50 -10.43
C ALA A 349 32.79 -3.97 -10.04
N LEU A 350 31.52 -4.39 -10.02
CA LEU A 350 31.13 -5.78 -9.78
C LEU A 350 31.59 -6.72 -10.90
N TRP A 351 31.51 -6.27 -12.16
CA TRP A 351 31.98 -7.04 -13.32
C TRP A 351 33.50 -7.27 -13.29
N LYS A 352 34.29 -6.24 -13.02
CA LYS A 352 35.75 -6.34 -12.86
C LYS A 352 36.14 -7.31 -11.74
N ARG A 353 35.41 -7.29 -10.61
CA ARG A 353 35.63 -8.22 -9.50
C ARG A 353 35.25 -9.66 -9.82
N TYR A 354 34.21 -9.86 -10.64
CA TYR A 354 33.88 -11.19 -11.18
C TYR A 354 34.98 -11.73 -12.09
N LEU A 355 35.47 -10.91 -13.02
CA LEU A 355 36.57 -11.27 -13.92
C LEU A 355 37.86 -11.61 -13.17
N SER A 356 38.19 -10.86 -12.12
CA SER A 356 39.38 -11.17 -11.28
C SER A 356 39.29 -12.51 -10.55
N GLN A 357 38.08 -13.03 -10.34
CA GLN A 357 37.86 -14.31 -9.65
C GLN A 357 37.85 -15.52 -10.60
N HIS A 358 37.62 -15.27 -11.90
CA HIS A 358 37.56 -16.29 -12.94
C HIS A 358 38.50 -15.89 -14.10
N PRO A 359 39.82 -15.88 -13.88
CA PRO A 359 40.80 -15.45 -14.88
C PRO A 359 40.78 -16.29 -16.15
N GLU A 360 40.25 -17.51 -16.12
CA GLU A 360 39.99 -18.33 -17.30
C GLU A 360 39.07 -17.66 -18.33
N ASN A 361 38.24 -16.69 -17.91
CA ASN A 361 37.36 -15.93 -18.80
C ASN A 361 38.03 -14.67 -19.37
N LEU A 362 39.20 -14.26 -18.87
CA LEU A 362 40.00 -13.15 -19.43
C LEU A 362 40.69 -13.52 -20.75
N ILE A 363 40.91 -14.82 -21.00
CA ILE A 363 41.84 -15.34 -22.03
C ILE A 363 41.38 -15.02 -23.48
N ASP A 364 40.14 -14.58 -23.68
CA ASP A 364 39.63 -14.20 -25.01
C ASP A 364 39.99 -12.77 -25.46
N GLU A 365 40.52 -11.90 -24.59
CA GLU A 365 41.00 -10.56 -25.01
C GLU A 365 42.40 -10.63 -25.63
N ASP A 366 43.34 -11.37 -25.02
CA ASP A 366 44.73 -11.45 -25.50
C ASP A 366 44.93 -12.42 -26.67
N SER A 367 44.06 -13.43 -26.84
CA SER A 367 44.17 -14.40 -27.93
C SER A 367 43.98 -13.75 -29.31
N SER A 368 43.12 -12.73 -29.39
CA SER A 368 42.84 -12.02 -30.64
C SER A 368 44.00 -11.13 -31.10
N LEU A 369 44.75 -10.56 -30.15
CA LEU A 369 45.98 -9.78 -30.42
C LEU A 369 47.15 -10.69 -30.80
N LEU A 370 47.24 -11.90 -30.23
CA LEU A 370 48.26 -12.88 -30.58
C LEU A 370 48.06 -13.50 -31.97
N THR A 371 46.84 -13.59 -32.49
CA THR A 371 46.57 -14.02 -33.87
C THR A 371 46.77 -12.95 -34.95
N PHE A 372 46.94 -11.68 -34.58
CA PHE A 372 47.32 -10.61 -35.52
C PHE A 372 48.84 -10.40 -35.59
N ALA A 373 49.59 -10.93 -34.62
CA ALA A 373 51.05 -10.85 -34.52
C ALA A 373 51.77 -12.12 -35.00
N ARG A 374 51.05 -13.05 -35.63
CA ARG A 374 51.59 -14.26 -36.26
C ARG A 374 51.09 -14.35 -37.68
#